data_AF-A0A221VZF5-F1
#
_entry.id   AF-A0A221VZF5-F1
#
_cell.length_a   1.000
_cell.length_b   1.000
_cell.length_c   1.000
_cell.angle_alpha   90.00
_cell.angle_beta   90.00
_cell.angle_gamma   90.00
#
_symmetry.space_group_name_H-M   'P 1'
#
loop_
_entity.id
_entity.type
_entity.pdbx_description
1 polymer ?
#
loop_
_entity_poly.entity_id
_entity_poly.type
_entity_poly.pdbx_seq_one_letter_code
_entity_poly.pdbx_strand_id
1 'polypeptide(L)'
;MKTEVRDFVIGVLRDVLHLELGEDVTDETPLELESLFLVELIVQAEARFGIGLDDEEVYQDPPATVGGLVQLIVERRMAAQPSGVVT
;
A
#
# COMPACT_ATOMS: atom_id res chain seq x y z
N MET A 1 9.39 -7.72 6.16
CA MET A 1 8.50 -6.55 6.13
C MET A 1 8.06 -6.19 4.72
N LYS A 2 8.98 -5.86 3.79
CA LYS A 2 8.59 -5.57 2.39
C LYS A 2 7.79 -6.69 1.72
N THR A 3 8.17 -7.96 1.92
CA THR A 3 7.42 -9.12 1.42
C THR A 3 6.01 -9.21 1.98
N GLU A 4 5.85 -9.06 3.31
CA GLU A 4 4.53 -9.06 3.97
C GLU A 4 3.61 -7.96 3.42
N VAL A 5 4.15 -6.74 3.24
CA VAL A 5 3.40 -5.62 2.66
C VAL A 5 3.05 -5.89 1.20
N ARG A 6 3.96 -6.50 0.43
CA ARG A 6 3.69 -6.91 -0.95
C ARG A 6 2.57 -7.93 -1.04
N ASP A 7 2.61 -8.99 -0.22
CA ASP A 7 1.57 -10.01 -0.21
C ASP A 7 0.20 -9.40 0.17
N PHE A 8 0.19 -8.50 1.14
CA PHE A 8 -1.02 -7.74 1.49
C PHE A 8 -1.54 -6.89 0.32
N VAL A 9 -0.67 -6.10 -0.32
CA VAL A 9 -1.06 -5.24 -1.45
C VAL A 9 -1.64 -6.10 -2.56
N ILE A 10 -0.97 -7.17 -2.96
CA ILE A 10 -1.47 -8.08 -4.02
C ILE A 10 -2.83 -8.68 -3.62
N GLY A 11 -3.00 -9.07 -2.35
CA GLY A 11 -4.26 -9.55 -1.82
C GLY A 11 -5.38 -8.51 -1.93
N VAL A 12 -5.15 -7.26 -1.50
CA VAL A 12 -6.16 -6.20 -1.63
C VAL A 12 -6.50 -5.93 -3.10
N LEU A 13 -5.50 -5.82 -3.96
CA LEU A 13 -5.72 -5.56 -5.39
C LEU A 13 -6.54 -6.67 -6.06
N ARG A 14 -6.30 -7.95 -5.73
CA ARG A 14 -7.03 -9.10 -6.32
C ARG A 14 -8.37 -9.40 -5.64
N ASP A 15 -8.39 -9.44 -4.32
CA ASP A 15 -9.51 -9.97 -3.55
C ASP A 15 -10.54 -8.90 -3.17
N VAL A 16 -10.10 -7.65 -2.99
CA VAL A 16 -10.96 -6.54 -2.58
C VAL A 16 -11.33 -5.66 -3.78
N LEU A 17 -10.33 -5.29 -4.57
CA LEU A 17 -10.53 -4.42 -5.73
C LEU A 17 -10.85 -5.18 -7.03
N HIS A 18 -10.77 -6.52 -6.99
CA HIS A 18 -11.07 -7.40 -8.12
C HIS A 18 -10.30 -7.05 -9.41
N LEU A 19 -9.07 -6.54 -9.27
CA LEU A 19 -8.23 -6.22 -10.42
C LEU A 19 -7.65 -7.50 -11.01
N GLU A 20 -7.71 -7.60 -12.35
CA GLU A 20 -7.09 -8.67 -13.12
C GLU A 20 -5.57 -8.47 -13.18
N LEU A 21 -4.90 -8.80 -12.08
CA LEU A 21 -3.45 -8.85 -12.03
C LEU A 21 -2.96 -10.17 -12.62
N GLY A 22 -2.07 -10.10 -13.62
CA GLY A 22 -1.44 -11.28 -14.22
C GLY A 22 -0.73 -12.17 -13.19
N GLU A 23 -0.41 -13.42 -13.55
CA GLU A 23 0.20 -14.38 -12.62
C GLU A 23 1.58 -13.93 -12.11
N ASP A 24 2.33 -13.19 -12.94
CA ASP A 24 3.66 -12.65 -12.63
C ASP A 24 3.63 -11.18 -12.20
N VAL A 25 2.97 -10.88 -11.06
CA VAL A 25 3.00 -9.52 -10.47
C VAL A 25 4.38 -9.23 -9.88
N THR A 26 5.00 -8.13 -10.29
CA THR A 26 6.29 -7.65 -9.81
C THR A 26 6.18 -6.22 -9.28
N ASP A 27 7.25 -5.71 -8.67
CA ASP A 27 7.32 -4.30 -8.22
C ASP A 27 7.21 -3.30 -9.39
N GLU A 28 7.52 -3.73 -10.61
CA GLU A 28 7.44 -2.92 -11.82
C GLU A 28 6.06 -2.98 -12.49
N THR A 29 5.15 -3.83 -11.99
CA THR A 29 3.80 -3.94 -12.54
C THR A 29 3.09 -2.59 -12.42
N PRO A 30 2.64 -1.99 -13.54
CA PRO A 30 1.96 -0.71 -13.51
C PRO A 30 0.59 -0.86 -12.85
N LEU A 31 0.18 0.19 -12.14
CA LEU A 31 -1.12 0.30 -11.49
C LEU A 31 -1.85 1.54 -12.00
N GLU A 32 -3.08 1.33 -12.46
CA GLU A 32 -4.03 2.40 -12.76
C GLU A 32 -5.18 2.29 -11.77
N LEU A 33 -4.97 2.84 -10.57
CA LEU A 33 -5.98 2.81 -9.51
C LEU A 33 -6.88 4.03 -9.65
N GLU A 34 -8.18 3.80 -9.84
CA GLU A 34 -9.18 4.85 -9.69
C GLU A 34 -9.19 5.38 -8.25
N SER A 35 -9.58 6.65 -8.06
CA SER A 35 -9.56 7.29 -6.74
C SER A 35 -10.36 6.52 -5.68
N LEU A 36 -11.43 5.83 -6.06
CA LEU A 36 -12.21 4.99 -5.14
C LEU A 36 -11.42 3.77 -4.64
N PHE A 37 -10.59 3.18 -5.50
CA PHE A 37 -9.73 2.05 -5.13
C PHE A 37 -8.61 2.48 -4.19
N LEU A 38 -8.11 3.71 -4.34
CA LEU A 38 -7.14 4.29 -3.42
C LEU A 38 -7.73 4.48 -2.01
N VAL A 39 -8.98 4.95 -1.89
CA VAL A 39 -9.67 5.04 -0.57
C VAL A 39 -9.67 3.67 0.12
N GLU A 40 -10.16 2.65 -0.58
CA GLU A 40 -10.31 1.31 0.00
C GLU A 40 -8.96 0.73 0.39
N LEU A 41 -7.95 0.90 -0.47
CA LEU A 41 -6.58 0.48 -0.19
C LEU A 41 -5.99 1.16 1.05
N ILE A 42 -6.23 2.46 1.22
CA ILE A 42 -5.83 3.21 2.42
C ILE A 42 -6.51 2.60 3.64
N VAL A 43 -7.83 2.49 3.63
CA VAL A 43 -8.62 1.92 4.74
C VAL A 43 -8.12 0.52 5.13
N GLN A 44 -7.86 -0.35 4.16
CA GLN A 44 -7.32 -1.69 4.41
C GLN A 44 -5.90 -1.64 5.00
N ALA A 45 -5.03 -0.75 4.51
CA ALA A 45 -3.66 -0.63 5.00
C ALA A 45 -3.60 -0.09 6.42
N GLU A 46 -4.41 0.93 6.74
CA GLU A 46 -4.55 1.47 8.09
C GLU A 46 -5.09 0.41 9.05
N ALA A 47 -6.15 -0.32 8.67
CA ALA A 47 -6.71 -1.39 9.48
C ALA A 47 -5.72 -2.54 9.72
N ARG A 48 -4.93 -2.92 8.71
CA ARG A 48 -4.00 -4.05 8.78
C ARG A 48 -2.71 -3.73 9.53
N PHE A 49 -2.19 -2.51 9.40
CA PHE A 49 -0.87 -2.13 9.92
C PHE A 49 -0.90 -1.08 11.03
N GLY A 50 -2.05 -0.48 11.32
CA GLY A 50 -2.18 0.59 12.30
C GLY A 50 -1.40 1.84 11.92
N ILE A 51 -1.24 2.10 10.63
CA ILE A 51 -0.59 3.30 10.09
C ILE A 51 -1.62 4.37 9.77
N GLY A 52 -1.18 5.63 9.65
CA GLY A 52 -1.96 6.73 9.09
C GLY A 52 -1.43 7.10 7.71
N LEU A 53 -2.27 6.96 6.68
CA LEU A 53 -1.98 7.43 5.33
C LEU A 53 -2.75 8.73 5.10
N ASP A 54 -2.05 9.77 4.64
CA ASP A 54 -2.71 11.04 4.32
C ASP A 54 -3.36 10.91 2.96
N ASP A 55 -4.70 10.95 2.92
CA ASP A 55 -5.46 10.73 1.70
C ASP A 55 -5.08 11.75 0.62
N GLU A 56 -4.90 13.03 1.01
CA GLU A 56 -4.56 14.11 0.08
C GLU A 56 -3.19 13.86 -0.56
N GLU A 57 -2.19 13.45 0.22
CA GLU A 57 -0.86 13.11 -0.29
C GLU A 57 -0.91 11.96 -1.31
N VAL A 58 -1.66 10.90 -1.00
CA VAL A 58 -1.80 9.73 -1.88
C VAL A 58 -2.54 10.08 -3.18
N TYR A 59 -3.52 11.01 -3.15
CA TYR A 59 -4.19 11.46 -4.37
C TYR A 59 -3.33 12.39 -5.23
N GLN A 60 -2.47 13.19 -4.61
CA GLN A 60 -1.60 14.13 -5.34
C GLN A 60 -0.46 13.40 -6.08
N ASP A 61 0.07 12.33 -5.49
CA ASP A 61 1.12 11.50 -6.07
C ASP A 61 0.76 10.00 -5.95
N PRO A 62 -0.21 9.52 -6.73
CA PRO A 62 -0.68 8.15 -6.63
C PRO A 62 0.42 7.18 -7.09
N PRO A 63 0.60 6.04 -6.40
CA PRO A 63 1.63 5.08 -6.74
C PRO A 63 1.36 4.46 -8.12
N ALA A 64 2.28 4.69 -9.05
CA ALA A 64 2.17 4.22 -10.44
C ALA A 64 2.47 2.72 -10.61
N THR A 65 3.08 2.07 -9.61
CA THR A 65 3.41 0.65 -9.66
C THR A 65 3.14 -0.05 -8.32
N VAL A 66 3.02 -1.38 -8.36
CA VAL A 66 2.92 -2.22 -7.15
C VAL A 66 4.09 -1.96 -6.21
N GLY A 67 5.30 -1.82 -6.74
CA GLY A 67 6.50 -1.53 -5.95
C GLY A 67 6.43 -0.19 -5.24
N GLY A 68 5.93 0.85 -5.93
CA GLY A 68 5.74 2.18 -5.35
C GLY A 68 4.74 2.15 -4.20
N LEU A 69 3.62 1.45 -4.37
CA LEU A 69 2.61 1.28 -3.33
C LEU A 69 3.15 0.51 -2.12
N VAL A 70 3.89 -0.57 -2.35
CA VAL A 70 4.53 -1.34 -1.28
C VAL A 70 5.53 -0.46 -0.51
N GLN A 71 6.30 0.36 -1.22
CA GLN A 71 7.27 1.26 -0.61
C GLN A 71 6.60 2.31 0.26
N LEU A 72 5.53 2.96 -0.22
CA LEU A 72 4.75 3.93 0.52
C LEU A 72 4.28 3.36 1.88
N ILE A 73 3.66 2.18 1.87
CA ILE A 73 3.16 1.53 3.10
C ILE A 73 4.33 1.14 4.02
N VAL A 74 5.44 0.66 3.47
CA VAL A 74 6.65 0.31 4.23
C VAL A 74 7.24 1.53 4.94
N GLU A 75 7.38 2.66 4.25
CA GLU A 75 7.92 3.90 4.80
C GLU A 75 7.03 4.45 5.90
N ARG A 76 5.72 4.44 5.69
CA ARG A 76 4.72 4.87 6.67
C ARG A 76 4.71 3.98 7.90
N ARG A 77 4.85 2.66 7.72
CA ARG A 77 5.01 1.72 8.84
C ARG A 77 6.32 1.93 9.61
N MET A 78 7.40 2.31 8.93
CA MET A 78 8.66 2.66 9.61
C MET A 78 8.53 3.95 10.41
N ALA A 79 7.84 4.96 9.88
CA ALA A 79 7.61 6.23 10.57
C ALA A 79 6.63 6.09 11.75
N ALA A 80 5.61 5.23 11.63
CA ALA A 80 4.62 4.97 12.67
C ALA A 80 5.14 4.08 13.81
N GLN A 81 6.18 3.29 13.57
CA GLN A 81 6.89 2.63 14.66
C GLN A 81 7.62 3.73 15.45
N PRO A 82 7.28 3.96 16.73
CA PRO A 82 8.07 4.86 17.54
C PRO A 82 9.50 4.31 17.53
N SER A 83 10.44 5.12 17.02
CA SER A 83 11.85 4.96 17.36
C SER A 83 11.89 4.71 18.86
N GLY A 84 12.43 3.55 19.24
CA GLY A 84 12.35 3.04 20.59
C GLY A 84 12.56 4.14 21.62
N VAL A 85 11.63 4.18 22.58
CA VAL A 85 11.82 4.79 23.89
C VAL A 85 13.24 4.53 24.37
N VAL A 86 13.95 5.61 24.70
CA VAL A 86 15.16 5.60 25.54
C VAL A 86 14.85 4.86 26.84
N THR A 87 15.61 3.83 27.16
CA THR A 87 16.12 3.60 28.53
C THR A 87 17.44 2.84 28.47
#